data_AF-A0A9J6C732-F1
#
_entry.id   AF-A0A9J6C732-F1
#
_cell.length_a   1.000
_cell.length_b   1.000
_cell.length_c   1.000
_cell.angle_alpha   90.00
_cell.angle_beta   90.00
_cell.angle_gamma   90.00
#
_symmetry.space_group_name_H-M   'P 1'
#
loop_
_entity.id
_entity.type
_entity.pdbx_description
1 polymer ?
#
loop_
_entity_poly.entity_id
_entity_poly.type
_entity_poly.pdbx_seq_one_letter_code
_entity_poly.pdbx_strand_id
1 'polypeptide(L)'
;MKSSQLYLSISILLLISLVSCKKFTKEDKPEWAKKDIRDFNDADMERLLEQWEEDEEPLEEDELPEYLRPAPTVDMSKIDPSNPEAILQQTKKGRTVMMFVSVTENPTKIEAEEITKLWQTSLWNSHIQAERYMIDDNRAIFMFKDGSQAWQAKDFLIEQERLSNIKICNR
;
A
#
# COMPACT_ATOMS: atom_id res chain seq x y z
N MET A 1 -15.47 35.49 -58.08
CA MET A 1 -14.51 34.47 -57.58
C MET A 1 -13.15 35.03 -57.17
N LYS A 2 -12.49 35.90 -57.94
CA LYS A 2 -11.13 36.41 -57.60
C LYS A 2 -11.06 37.22 -56.30
N SER A 3 -12.08 38.04 -55.99
CA SER A 3 -12.14 38.86 -54.77
C SER A 3 -12.30 38.02 -53.49
N SER A 4 -13.12 36.96 -53.51
CA SER A 4 -13.27 36.04 -52.36
C SER A 4 -11.99 35.27 -52.03
N GLN A 5 -11.21 34.89 -53.05
CA GLN A 5 -9.91 34.22 -52.86
C GLN A 5 -8.85 35.18 -52.29
N LEU A 6 -8.96 36.48 -52.61
CA LEU A 6 -8.09 37.54 -52.08
C LEU A 6 -8.34 37.81 -50.59
N TYR A 7 -9.61 37.84 -50.16
CA TYR A 7 -9.94 37.97 -48.73
C TYR A 7 -9.51 36.74 -47.91
N LEU A 8 -9.63 35.54 -48.48
CA LEU A 8 -9.21 34.30 -47.83
C LEU A 8 -7.69 34.24 -47.65
N SER A 9 -6.93 34.65 -48.67
CA SER A 9 -5.46 34.74 -48.59
C SER A 9 -4.96 35.82 -47.64
N ILE A 10 -5.63 36.98 -47.56
CA ILE A 10 -5.33 38.02 -46.56
C ILE A 10 -5.63 37.52 -45.14
N SER A 11 -6.75 36.82 -44.94
CA SER A 11 -7.10 36.23 -43.64
C SER A 11 -6.09 35.18 -43.18
N ILE A 12 -5.55 34.37 -44.10
CA ILE A 12 -4.50 33.39 -43.81
C ILE A 12 -3.18 34.10 -43.46
N LEU A 13 -2.82 35.17 -44.17
CA LEU A 13 -1.61 35.94 -43.86
C LEU A 13 -1.69 36.61 -42.48
N LEU A 14 -2.89 37.08 -42.09
CA LEU A 14 -3.16 37.67 -40.79
C LEU A 14 -3.14 36.63 -39.67
N LEU A 15 -3.61 35.40 -39.94
CA LEU A 15 -3.49 34.28 -39.01
C LEU A 15 -2.04 33.85 -38.81
N ILE A 16 -1.21 33.86 -39.85
CA ILE A 16 0.22 33.51 -39.76
C ILE A 16 1.00 34.54 -38.91
N SER A 17 0.66 35.83 -39.00
CA SER A 17 1.30 36.85 -38.15
C SER A 17 0.88 36.75 -36.68
N LEU A 18 -0.36 36.34 -36.40
CA LEU A 18 -0.87 36.04 -35.05
C LEU A 18 -0.27 34.76 -34.44
N VAL A 19 0.19 33.79 -35.27
CA VAL A 19 0.83 32.53 -34.85
C VAL A 19 2.35 32.68 -34.68
N SER A 20 2.88 33.90 -34.63
CA SER A 20 4.24 34.12 -34.14
C SER A 20 4.29 33.81 -32.64
N CYS A 21 4.44 32.54 -32.29
CA CYS A 21 4.79 32.10 -30.94
C CYS A 21 5.96 32.95 -30.48
N LYS A 22 5.76 33.74 -29.42
CA LYS A 22 6.84 34.45 -28.72
C LYS A 22 7.93 33.42 -28.45
N LYS A 23 9.03 33.47 -29.22
CA LYS A 23 10.24 32.74 -28.84
C LYS A 23 10.66 33.34 -27.51
N PHE A 24 10.66 32.55 -26.45
CA PHE A 24 11.15 32.96 -25.14
C PHE A 24 12.51 33.65 -25.33
N THR A 25 12.56 34.93 -24.99
CA THR A 25 13.79 35.69 -24.79
C THR A 25 14.66 34.89 -23.82
N LYS A 26 15.99 34.85 -24.04
CA LYS A 26 16.91 33.98 -23.27
C LYS A 26 16.78 34.16 -21.73
N GLU A 27 16.24 35.28 -21.30
CA GLU A 27 16.00 35.65 -19.91
C GLU A 27 14.78 34.95 -19.28
N ASP A 28 13.78 34.55 -20.06
CA ASP A 28 12.51 33.97 -19.57
C ASP A 28 12.44 32.43 -19.66
N LYS A 29 13.55 31.77 -19.99
CA LYS A 29 13.59 30.29 -19.98
C LYS A 29 13.63 29.79 -18.53
N PRO A 30 12.95 28.69 -18.18
CA PRO A 30 13.13 28.08 -16.87
C PRO A 30 14.60 27.65 -16.69
N GLU A 31 15.11 27.71 -15.46
CA GLU A 31 16.55 27.53 -15.19
C GLU A 31 17.11 26.21 -15.71
N TRP A 32 16.30 25.15 -15.68
CA TRP A 32 16.63 23.84 -16.24
C TRP A 32 16.87 23.87 -17.76
N ALA A 33 16.24 24.79 -18.50
CA ALA A 33 16.35 24.91 -19.95
C ALA A 33 17.35 25.98 -20.41
N LYS A 34 18.05 26.63 -19.46
CA LYS A 34 19.08 27.64 -19.76
C LYS A 34 20.43 27.01 -20.12
N LYS A 35 20.67 25.76 -19.70
CA LYS A 35 21.94 25.04 -19.90
C LYS A 35 21.86 24.12 -21.13
N ASP A 36 22.98 23.97 -21.84
CA ASP A 36 23.07 23.03 -22.98
C ASP A 36 23.14 21.58 -22.48
N ILE A 37 22.41 20.68 -23.16
CA ILE A 37 22.19 19.27 -22.78
C ILE A 37 23.49 18.48 -22.57
N ARG A 38 24.60 18.92 -23.18
CA ARG A 38 25.91 18.25 -23.10
C ARG A 38 26.72 18.61 -21.85
N ASP A 39 26.36 19.69 -21.17
CA ASP A 39 27.11 20.21 -20.02
C ASP A 39 26.44 19.84 -18.69
N PHE A 40 25.33 19.11 -18.69
CA PHE A 40 24.66 18.65 -17.47
C PHE A 40 25.56 17.67 -16.72
N ASN A 41 25.91 18.05 -15.49
CA ASN A 41 26.64 17.20 -14.57
C ASN A 41 25.64 16.44 -13.68
N ASP A 42 26.12 15.42 -12.97
CA ASP A 42 25.32 14.57 -12.08
C ASP A 42 24.53 15.39 -11.03
N ALA A 43 25.16 16.43 -10.48
CA ALA A 43 24.50 17.36 -9.55
C ALA A 43 23.39 18.22 -10.20
N ASP A 44 23.51 18.53 -11.49
CA ASP A 44 22.43 19.22 -12.20
C ASP A 44 21.26 18.25 -12.46
N MET A 45 21.56 16.98 -12.74
CA MET A 45 20.55 15.93 -12.92
C MET A 45 19.78 15.67 -11.64
N GLU A 46 20.44 15.64 -10.49
CA GLU A 46 19.80 15.51 -9.16
C GLU A 46 18.87 16.69 -8.88
N ARG A 47 19.33 17.92 -9.15
CA ARG A 47 18.48 19.11 -9.00
C ARG A 47 17.26 19.10 -9.93
N LEU A 48 17.42 18.58 -11.16
CA LEU A 48 16.29 18.38 -12.07
C LEU A 48 15.35 17.30 -11.55
N LEU A 49 15.87 16.20 -11.00
CA LEU A 49 15.06 15.15 -10.40
C LEU A 49 14.25 15.70 -9.24
N GLU A 50 14.86 16.43 -8.30
CA GLU A 50 14.14 17.09 -7.20
C GLU A 50 13.02 18.02 -7.70
N GLN A 51 13.27 18.79 -8.76
CA GLN A 51 12.29 19.71 -9.32
C GLN A 51 11.16 19.00 -10.10
N TRP A 52 11.42 17.82 -10.66
CA TRP A 52 10.39 16.96 -11.24
C TRP A 52 9.59 16.23 -10.14
N GLU A 53 10.25 15.78 -9.09
CA GLU A 53 9.64 15.14 -7.92
C GLU A 53 8.78 16.13 -7.10
N GLU A 54 9.12 17.42 -7.09
CA GLU A 54 8.36 18.47 -6.40
C GLU A 54 7.04 18.85 -7.10
N ASP A 55 6.99 18.74 -8.44
CA ASP A 55 5.81 19.07 -9.26
C ASP A 55 4.90 17.84 -9.55
N GLU A 56 5.30 16.62 -9.15
CA GLU A 56 4.43 15.44 -9.20
C GLU A 56 3.41 15.47 -8.04
N GLU A 57 2.13 15.25 -8.34
CA GLU A 57 1.08 15.18 -7.32
C GLU A 57 1.46 14.14 -6.26
N PRO A 58 1.29 14.44 -4.96
CA PRO A 58 1.61 13.47 -3.91
C PRO A 58 0.87 12.17 -4.21
N LEU A 59 1.63 11.07 -4.25
CA LEU A 59 1.11 9.73 -4.54
C LEU A 59 -0.20 9.49 -3.79
N GLU A 60 -1.22 9.00 -4.50
CA GLU A 60 -2.52 8.69 -3.88
C GLU A 60 -2.30 7.71 -2.71
N GLU A 61 -3.13 7.82 -1.65
CA GLU A 61 -3.01 7.05 -0.41
C GLU A 61 -2.93 5.52 -0.63
N ASP A 62 -3.43 5.03 -1.76
CA ASP A 62 -3.40 3.62 -2.16
C ASP A 62 -2.10 3.18 -2.84
N GLU A 63 -1.35 4.11 -3.45
CA GLU A 63 -0.07 3.86 -4.13
C GLU A 63 1.13 4.04 -3.18
N LEU A 64 0.91 4.70 -2.03
CA LEU A 64 1.89 4.82 -0.97
C LEU A 64 2.31 3.43 -0.44
N PRO A 65 3.60 3.21 -0.21
CA PRO A 65 4.10 2.00 0.43
C PRO A 65 3.36 1.69 1.74
N GLU A 66 3.22 0.40 2.07
CA GLU A 66 2.44 -0.10 3.23
C GLU A 66 2.83 0.53 4.58
N TYR A 67 4.04 1.10 4.71
CA TYR A 67 4.52 1.79 5.93
C TYR A 67 4.16 3.29 6.02
N LEU A 68 3.81 3.94 4.90
CA LEU A 68 3.40 5.36 4.88
C LEU A 68 1.88 5.53 4.84
N ARG A 69 1.15 4.44 4.52
CA ARG A 69 -0.30 4.49 4.52
C ARG A 69 -0.84 4.77 5.94
N PRO A 70 -1.75 5.74 6.10
CA PRO A 70 -2.37 5.99 7.39
C PRO A 70 -3.10 4.72 7.84
N ALA A 71 -2.96 4.36 9.12
CA ALA A 71 -3.68 3.22 9.66
C ALA A 71 -5.20 3.45 9.48
N PRO A 72 -5.96 2.46 8.97
CA PRO A 72 -7.36 2.64 8.69
C PRO A 72 -8.13 3.10 9.94
N THR A 73 -8.83 4.22 9.82
CA THR A 73 -9.63 4.77 10.91
C THR A 73 -10.89 3.94 11.10
N VAL A 74 -11.11 3.47 12.32
CA VAL A 74 -12.27 2.65 12.67
C VAL A 74 -13.45 3.60 12.94
N ASP A 75 -14.45 3.55 12.06
CA ASP A 75 -15.72 4.28 12.22
C ASP A 75 -16.52 3.71 13.40
N MET A 76 -16.34 4.28 14.59
CA MET A 76 -17.03 3.87 15.82
C MET A 76 -18.56 4.11 15.81
N SER A 77 -19.09 4.81 14.81
CA SER A 77 -20.51 5.16 14.67
C SER A 77 -21.38 4.03 14.12
N LYS A 78 -20.78 3.02 13.47
CA LYS A 78 -21.50 1.89 12.86
C LYS A 78 -21.50 0.63 13.74
N ILE A 79 -20.98 0.74 14.96
CA ILE A 79 -20.73 -0.39 15.86
C ILE A 79 -21.86 -0.47 16.88
N ASP A 80 -22.52 -1.63 16.97
CA ASP A 80 -23.49 -1.92 18.02
C ASP A 80 -22.74 -2.10 19.36
N PRO A 81 -22.97 -1.24 20.37
CA PRO A 81 -22.25 -1.29 21.65
C PRO A 81 -22.60 -2.53 22.49
N SER A 82 -23.59 -3.31 22.07
CA SER A 82 -24.09 -4.47 22.81
C SER A 82 -23.20 -5.70 22.70
N ASN A 83 -22.34 -5.81 21.67
CA ASN A 83 -21.45 -6.96 21.47
C ASN A 83 -19.96 -6.58 21.57
N PRO A 84 -19.29 -6.84 22.71
CA PRO A 84 -17.89 -6.49 22.91
C PRO A 84 -16.93 -7.21 21.95
N GLU A 85 -17.30 -8.37 21.42
CA GLU A 85 -16.47 -9.13 20.48
C GLU A 85 -16.44 -8.48 19.08
N ALA A 86 -17.59 -8.00 18.61
CA ALA A 86 -17.70 -7.27 17.35
C ALA A 86 -16.90 -5.96 17.37
N ILE A 87 -16.90 -5.26 18.52
CA ILE A 87 -16.08 -4.05 18.74
C ILE A 87 -14.60 -4.39 18.61
N LEU A 88 -14.13 -5.49 19.22
CA LEU A 88 -12.74 -5.92 19.13
C LEU A 88 -12.34 -6.31 17.71
N GLN A 89 -13.21 -6.97 16.97
CA GLN A 89 -12.96 -7.34 15.58
C GLN A 89 -12.80 -6.11 14.68
N GLN A 90 -13.69 -5.12 14.84
CA GLN A 90 -13.65 -3.90 14.04
C GLN A 90 -12.48 -2.98 14.43
N THR A 91 -12.14 -2.91 15.72
CA THR A 91 -10.98 -2.13 16.20
C THR A 91 -9.64 -2.68 15.69
N LYS A 92 -9.57 -3.99 15.46
CA LYS A 92 -8.37 -4.68 14.99
C LYS A 92 -8.31 -4.83 13.47
N LYS A 93 -9.34 -4.39 12.76
CA LYS A 93 -9.38 -4.44 11.30
C LYS A 93 -8.31 -3.51 10.72
N GLY A 94 -7.43 -4.06 9.88
CA GLY A 94 -6.33 -3.34 9.25
C GLY A 94 -5.13 -3.04 10.14
N ARG A 95 -5.06 -3.67 11.33
CA ARG A 95 -3.85 -3.71 12.16
C ARG A 95 -3.24 -5.09 12.16
N THR A 96 -1.92 -5.16 12.19
CA THR A 96 -1.21 -6.42 12.32
C THR A 96 -1.41 -7.00 13.72
N VAL A 97 -1.74 -8.28 13.80
CA VAL A 97 -2.04 -8.96 15.07
C VAL A 97 -1.20 -10.23 15.16
N MET A 98 -0.57 -10.43 16.32
CA MET A 98 0.18 -11.64 16.63
C MET A 98 -0.66 -12.57 17.50
N MET A 99 -0.75 -13.84 17.08
CA MET A 99 -1.44 -14.90 17.80
C MET A 99 -0.44 -15.98 18.22
N PHE A 100 -0.37 -16.24 19.52
CA PHE A 100 0.43 -17.30 20.10
C PHE A 100 -0.42 -18.56 20.21
N VAL A 101 0.06 -19.63 19.62
CA VAL A 101 -0.61 -20.93 19.57
C VAL A 101 0.30 -21.96 20.23
N SER A 102 -0.24 -22.71 21.19
CA SER A 102 0.46 -23.80 21.87
C SER A 102 -0.18 -25.14 21.49
N VAL A 103 0.64 -26.11 21.10
CA VAL A 103 0.20 -27.46 20.70
C VAL A 103 0.11 -28.36 21.93
N THR A 104 -0.93 -29.19 22.01
CA THR A 104 -1.15 -30.15 23.11
C THR A 104 -0.14 -31.32 23.04
N GLU A 105 0.11 -31.97 24.17
CA GLU A 105 0.92 -33.21 24.31
C GLU A 105 2.45 -33.06 24.24
N ASN A 106 3.02 -31.86 24.35
CA ASN A 106 4.48 -31.64 24.26
C ASN A 106 5.12 -32.45 23.11
N PRO A 107 4.67 -32.22 21.86
CA PRO A 107 5.22 -32.91 20.70
C PRO A 107 6.71 -32.60 20.53
N THR A 108 7.40 -33.45 19.77
CA THR A 108 8.74 -33.09 19.29
C THR A 108 8.65 -31.88 18.36
N LYS A 109 9.75 -31.11 18.26
CA LYS A 109 9.81 -29.92 17.39
C LYS A 109 9.33 -30.20 15.95
N ILE A 110 9.69 -31.36 15.40
CA ILE A 110 9.33 -31.76 14.03
C ILE A 110 7.81 -31.96 13.91
N GLU A 111 7.20 -32.68 14.86
CA GLU A 111 5.75 -32.91 14.87
C GLU A 111 4.97 -31.59 15.04
N ALA A 112 5.44 -30.70 15.93
CA ALA A 112 4.84 -29.38 16.09
C ALA A 112 4.94 -28.55 14.81
N GLU A 113 6.06 -28.63 14.09
CA GLU A 113 6.23 -27.99 12.79
C GLU A 113 5.28 -28.57 11.73
N GLU A 114 5.05 -29.87 11.71
CA GLU A 114 4.10 -30.48 10.77
C GLU A 114 2.65 -30.06 11.05
N ILE A 115 2.24 -30.11 12.32
CA ILE A 115 0.89 -29.71 12.75
C ILE A 115 0.63 -28.24 12.42
N THR A 116 1.56 -27.36 12.79
CA THR A 116 1.41 -25.92 12.52
C THR A 116 1.50 -25.58 11.03
N LYS A 117 2.16 -26.43 10.22
CA LYS A 117 2.19 -26.30 8.75
C LYS A 117 0.85 -26.69 8.13
N LEU A 118 0.22 -27.73 8.67
CA LEU A 118 -1.12 -28.13 8.28
C LEU A 118 -2.12 -27.02 8.56
N TRP A 119 -2.06 -26.42 9.75
CA TRP A 119 -2.90 -25.26 10.10
C TRP A 119 -2.67 -24.06 9.18
N GLN A 120 -1.41 -23.71 8.91
CA GLN A 120 -1.08 -22.65 7.95
C GLN A 120 -1.68 -22.92 6.57
N THR A 121 -1.55 -24.14 6.06
CA THR A 121 -2.10 -24.54 4.76
C THR A 121 -3.63 -24.47 4.77
N SER A 122 -4.28 -24.90 5.86
CA SER A 122 -5.73 -24.83 6.01
C SER A 122 -6.24 -23.39 6.04
N LEU A 123 -5.56 -22.51 6.78
CA LEU A 123 -5.87 -21.08 6.81
C LEU A 123 -5.72 -20.46 5.42
N TRP A 124 -4.67 -20.83 4.67
CA TRP A 124 -4.47 -20.38 3.29
C TRP A 124 -5.61 -20.81 2.37
N ASN A 125 -6.13 -22.02 2.54
CA ASN A 125 -7.27 -22.51 1.76
C ASN A 125 -8.53 -21.66 2.03
N SER A 126 -8.73 -21.21 3.27
CA SER A 126 -9.81 -20.28 3.65
C SER A 126 -9.55 -18.81 3.27
N HIS A 127 -8.49 -18.54 2.49
CA HIS A 127 -8.07 -17.20 2.07
C HIS A 127 -7.62 -16.30 3.24
N ILE A 128 -7.23 -16.91 4.35
CA ILE A 128 -6.63 -16.23 5.49
C ILE A 128 -5.10 -16.33 5.35
N GLN A 129 -4.45 -15.18 5.18
CA GLN A 129 -3.00 -15.11 5.04
C GLN A 129 -2.35 -14.98 6.42
N ALA A 130 -1.60 -16.01 6.82
CA ALA A 130 -0.92 -16.05 8.11
C ALA A 130 0.54 -16.46 7.93
N GLU A 131 1.45 -15.62 8.42
CA GLU A 131 2.87 -15.95 8.50
C GLU A 131 3.13 -16.71 9.79
N ARG A 132 3.89 -17.80 9.71
CA ARG A 132 4.13 -18.71 10.84
C ARG A 132 5.58 -18.65 11.28
N TYR A 133 5.80 -18.53 12.58
CA TYR A 133 7.13 -18.60 13.20
C TYR A 133 7.10 -19.57 14.39
N MET A 134 8.05 -20.51 14.43
CA MET A 134 8.24 -21.36 15.61
C MET A 134 9.10 -20.60 16.62
N ILE A 135 8.63 -20.49 17.87
CA ILE A 135 9.45 -19.91 18.95
C ILE A 135 10.09 -21.02 19.77
N ASP A 136 9.31 -22.06 20.06
CA ASP A 136 9.64 -23.13 21.00
C ASP A 136 9.13 -24.46 20.43
N ASP A 137 9.54 -25.57 21.03
CA ASP A 137 9.23 -26.91 20.52
C ASP A 137 7.72 -27.19 20.48
N ASN A 138 6.94 -26.55 21.35
CA ASN A 138 5.48 -26.69 21.44
C ASN A 138 4.71 -25.37 21.17
N ARG A 139 5.38 -24.29 20.74
CA ARG A 139 4.76 -22.96 20.56
C ARG A 139 5.12 -22.29 19.23
N ALA A 140 4.09 -21.81 18.55
CA ALA A 140 4.19 -21.05 17.32
C ALA A 140 3.49 -19.69 17.42
N ILE A 141 4.00 -18.72 16.68
CA ILE A 141 3.34 -17.44 16.41
C ILE A 141 2.74 -17.51 15.01
N PHE A 142 1.48 -17.10 14.90
CA PHE A 142 0.87 -16.70 13.64
C PHE A 142 0.75 -15.19 13.61
N MET A 143 1.32 -14.57 12.58
CA MET A 143 1.23 -13.14 12.32
C MET A 143 0.24 -12.90 11.19
N PHE A 144 -0.77 -12.08 11.48
CA PHE A 144 -1.80 -11.69 10.53
C PHE A 144 -1.62 -10.22 10.18
N LYS A 145 -1.79 -9.89 8.89
CA LYS A 145 -1.83 -8.50 8.44
C LYS A 145 -3.09 -7.78 8.89
N ASP A 146 -4.21 -8.51 8.95
CA ASP A 146 -5.51 -8.00 9.38
C ASP A 146 -6.00 -8.73 10.63
N GLY A 147 -6.24 -7.98 11.71
CA GLY A 147 -6.76 -8.52 12.95
C GLY A 147 -8.20 -9.05 12.87
N SER A 148 -8.97 -8.68 11.83
CA SER A 148 -10.29 -9.27 11.60
C SER A 148 -10.18 -10.75 11.20
N GLN A 149 -9.17 -11.07 10.38
CA GLN A 149 -8.86 -12.44 9.95
C GLN A 149 -8.28 -13.28 11.11
N ALA A 150 -7.54 -12.65 12.02
CA ALA A 150 -7.03 -13.33 13.21
C ALA A 150 -8.15 -13.91 14.09
N TRP A 151 -9.33 -13.28 14.10
CA TRP A 151 -10.49 -13.79 14.85
C TRP A 151 -11.12 -15.01 14.17
N GLN A 152 -11.29 -14.97 12.84
CA GLN A 152 -11.77 -16.12 12.07
C GLN A 152 -10.80 -17.30 12.17
N ALA A 153 -9.49 -17.03 12.14
CA ALA A 153 -8.46 -18.04 12.33
C ALA A 153 -8.50 -18.65 13.73
N LYS A 154 -8.76 -17.84 14.76
CA LYS A 154 -8.94 -18.32 16.13
C LYS A 154 -10.12 -19.30 16.20
N ASP A 155 -11.27 -18.95 15.61
CA ASP A 155 -12.45 -19.81 15.65
C ASP A 155 -12.17 -21.17 14.99
N PHE A 156 -11.50 -21.17 13.82
CA PHE A 156 -11.06 -22.39 13.16
C PHE A 156 -10.08 -23.23 13.99
N LEU A 157 -9.12 -22.59 14.67
CA LEU A 157 -8.11 -23.28 15.46
C LEU A 157 -8.70 -23.88 16.75
N ILE A 158 -9.70 -23.24 17.36
CA ILE A 158 -10.39 -23.76 18.56
C ILE A 158 -11.08 -25.09 18.28
N GLU A 159 -11.56 -25.30 17.06
CA GLU A 159 -12.16 -26.57 16.64
C GLU A 159 -11.14 -27.72 16.53
N GLN A 160 -9.84 -27.43 16.48
CA GLN A 160 -8.80 -28.44 16.34
C GLN A 160 -8.45 -29.09 17.68
N GLU A 161 -8.58 -30.42 17.77
CA GLU A 161 -8.33 -31.19 19.00
C GLU A 161 -6.88 -31.08 19.54
N ARG A 162 -5.92 -30.80 18.66
CA ARG A 162 -4.48 -30.70 18.98
C ARG A 162 -4.05 -29.35 19.56
N LEU A 163 -4.99 -28.42 19.74
CA LEU A 163 -4.74 -27.10 20.29
C LEU A 163 -4.82 -27.10 21.83
N SER A 164 -3.80 -26.53 22.49
CA SER A 164 -3.78 -26.37 23.95
C SER A 164 -4.24 -24.98 24.38
N ASN A 165 -3.61 -23.93 23.83
CA ASN A 165 -3.87 -22.56 24.25
C ASN A 165 -3.68 -21.59 23.09
N ILE A 166 -4.59 -20.61 22.99
CA ILE A 166 -4.48 -19.46 22.07
C ILE A 166 -4.44 -18.18 22.89
N LYS A 167 -3.47 -17.31 22.57
CA LYS A 167 -3.44 -15.93 23.05
C LYS A 167 -3.29 -14.97 21.88
N ILE A 168 -4.23 -14.05 21.74
CA ILE A 168 -4.15 -12.96 20.76
C ILE A 168 -3.56 -11.75 21.46
N CYS A 169 -2.40 -11.28 21.01
CA CYS A 169 -1.76 -10.09 21.53
C CYS A 169 -2.08 -8.88 20.65
N ASN A 170 -2.53 -7.80 21.31
CA ASN A 170 -2.62 -6.47 20.69
C ASN A 170 -1.34 -5.71 21.03
N ARG A 171 -0.79 -4.98 20.05
CA ARG A 171 0.26 -3.97 20.32
C ARG A 171 -0.42 -2.64 20.63
#